data_AF-A0A2P5NFW1-F1
#
_entry.id   AF-A0A2P5NFW1-F1
#
_cell.length_a   1.000
_cell.length_b   1.000
_cell.length_c   1.000
_cell.angle_alpha   90.00
_cell.angle_beta   90.00
_cell.angle_gamma   90.00
#
_symmetry.space_group_name_H-M   'P 1'
#
loop_
_entity.id
_entity.type
_entity.pdbx_description
1 polymer ?
#
loop_
_entity_poly.entity_id
_entity_poly.type
_entity_poly.pdbx_seq_one_letter_code
_entity_poly.pdbx_strand_id
1 'polypeptide(L)'
;MLWTLAALFFGWLALREIRASRVPRRGYSQTRPVYKPYLFLCIVLSALSAWQPIQYWRFERLLSSKATQLADGRVADVHCNSVFDTMMDSEQFAAGHANIDTGHIVFQHGWCASLMDYVAAPQRARPEAFFALHLFTHESMHVRGERNEAQTECQAIQRDVRAAMLLGVPEAVARKQALDFYLDSYMSRREQGWMSAQYFSDQCAPGKAMDEVLSDSTWLPLYQQVD
;
A
#
# COMPACT_ATOMS: atom_id res chain seq x y z
N MET A 1 -1.02 -7.09 -14.89
CA MET A 1 -1.22 -8.20 -15.85
C MET A 1 -0.17 -8.27 -16.97
N LEU A 2 0.14 -7.19 -17.71
CA LEU A 2 1.07 -7.24 -18.86
C LEU A 2 2.46 -7.81 -18.50
N TRP A 3 3.06 -7.34 -17.41
CA TRP A 3 4.37 -7.80 -16.93
C TRP A 3 4.39 -9.29 -16.57
N THR A 4 3.31 -9.78 -15.96
CA THR A 4 3.14 -11.22 -15.67
C THR A 4 3.08 -12.03 -16.97
N LEU A 5 2.32 -11.58 -17.98
CA LEU A 5 2.26 -12.27 -19.28
C LEU A 5 3.61 -12.25 -20.00
N ALA A 6 4.32 -11.13 -19.98
CA ALA A 6 5.66 -11.02 -20.54
C ALA A 6 6.65 -11.98 -19.84
N ALA A 7 6.62 -12.03 -18.50
CA ALA A 7 7.45 -12.94 -17.73
C ALA A 7 7.16 -14.41 -18.10
N LEU A 8 5.88 -14.79 -18.17
CA LEU A 8 5.47 -16.14 -18.56
C LEU A 8 5.88 -16.47 -20.01
N PHE A 9 5.77 -15.51 -20.93
CA PHE A 9 6.17 -15.69 -22.32
C PHE A 9 7.68 -15.95 -22.46
N PHE A 10 8.53 -15.12 -21.85
CA PHE A 10 9.98 -15.31 -21.90
C PHE A 10 10.43 -16.56 -21.12
N GLY A 11 9.77 -16.87 -20.01
CA GLY A 11 9.99 -18.13 -19.29
C GLY A 11 9.64 -19.35 -20.13
N TRP A 12 8.52 -19.29 -20.88
CA TRP A 12 8.14 -20.33 -21.83
C TRP A 12 9.16 -20.49 -22.96
N LEU A 13 9.71 -19.39 -23.51
CA LEU A 13 10.76 -19.45 -24.53
C LEU A 13 12.04 -20.12 -24.00
N ALA A 14 12.45 -19.79 -22.77
CA ALA A 14 13.58 -20.44 -22.11
C ALA A 14 13.34 -21.95 -21.91
N LEU A 15 12.15 -22.33 -21.43
CA LEU A 15 11.74 -23.73 -21.28
C LEU A 15 11.70 -24.47 -22.61
N ARG A 16 11.22 -23.81 -23.67
CA ARG A 16 11.17 -24.36 -25.02
C ARG A 16 12.57 -24.67 -25.56
N GLU A 17 13.53 -23.77 -25.32
CA GLU A 17 14.92 -23.95 -25.72
C GLU A 17 15.58 -25.15 -25.01
N ILE A 18 15.39 -25.27 -23.70
CA ILE A 18 15.89 -26.41 -22.91
C ILE A 18 15.23 -27.72 -23.35
N ARG A 19 13.93 -27.70 -23.66
CA ARG A 19 13.21 -28.89 -24.12
C ARG A 19 13.68 -29.35 -25.50
N ALA A 20 13.98 -28.42 -26.41
CA ALA A 20 14.46 -28.73 -27.75
C ALA A 20 15.86 -29.36 -27.78
N SER A 21 16.66 -29.19 -26.72
CA SER A 21 17.96 -29.88 -26.58
C SER A 21 17.86 -31.29 -26.01
N ARG A 22 16.73 -31.63 -25.38
CA ARG A 22 16.48 -32.96 -24.81
C ARG A 22 15.59 -33.82 -25.70
N VAL A 23 14.63 -33.21 -26.38
CA VAL A 23 13.62 -33.89 -27.20
C VAL A 23 13.71 -33.34 -28.63
N PRO A 24 14.03 -34.18 -29.63
CA PRO A 24 14.07 -33.76 -31.02
C PRO A 24 12.67 -33.35 -31.50
N ARG A 25 12.60 -32.35 -32.39
CA ARG A 25 11.33 -31.93 -32.99
C ARG A 25 10.75 -33.07 -33.84
N ARG A 26 9.43 -33.16 -33.90
CA ARG A 26 8.73 -34.09 -34.80
C ARG A 26 9.25 -33.89 -36.23
N GLY A 27 9.75 -34.96 -36.85
CA GLY A 27 10.37 -34.93 -38.17
C GLY A 27 11.89 -34.73 -38.21
N TYR A 28 12.56 -34.61 -37.05
CA TYR A 28 14.02 -34.53 -36.95
C TYR A 28 14.57 -35.69 -36.10
N SER A 29 15.72 -36.24 -36.48
CA SER A 29 16.40 -37.33 -35.76
C SER A 29 17.39 -36.84 -34.69
N GLN A 30 17.74 -35.55 -34.69
CA GLN A 30 18.73 -34.96 -33.79
C GLN A 30 18.15 -33.81 -32.96
N THR A 31 18.64 -33.69 -31.72
CA THR A 31 18.36 -32.58 -30.82
C THR A 31 19.16 -31.35 -31.21
N ARG A 32 18.61 -30.15 -30.98
CA ARG A 32 19.35 -28.89 -31.22
C ARG A 32 20.17 -28.53 -29.97
N PRO A 33 21.46 -28.17 -30.10
CA PRO A 33 22.22 -27.69 -28.96
C PRO A 33 21.62 -26.39 -28.43
N VAL A 34 21.70 -26.17 -27.12
CA VAL A 34 21.19 -24.95 -26.48
C VAL A 34 21.99 -23.75 -26.97
N TYR A 35 21.31 -22.76 -27.53
CA TYR A 35 21.93 -21.48 -27.85
C TYR A 35 22.01 -20.59 -26.60
N LYS A 36 23.15 -20.69 -25.91
CA LYS A 36 23.38 -20.03 -24.60
C LYS A 36 23.04 -18.53 -24.57
N PRO A 37 23.41 -17.70 -25.58
CA PRO A 37 23.09 -16.28 -25.56
C PRO A 37 21.58 -16.00 -25.57
N TYR A 38 20.81 -16.75 -26.36
CA TYR A 38 19.35 -16.62 -26.40
C TYR A 38 18.69 -17.07 -25.10
N LEU A 39 19.13 -18.20 -24.55
CA LEU A 39 18.62 -18.67 -23.26
C LEU A 39 18.89 -17.65 -22.15
N PHE A 40 20.11 -17.11 -22.09
CA PHE A 40 20.47 -16.07 -21.14
C PHE A 40 19.56 -14.84 -21.29
N LEU A 41 19.36 -14.34 -22.50
CA LEU A 41 18.48 -13.21 -22.78
C LEU A 41 17.03 -13.48 -22.35
N CYS A 42 16.48 -14.67 -22.64
CA CYS A 42 15.12 -15.02 -22.22
C CYS A 42 14.99 -15.06 -20.69
N ILE A 43 15.97 -15.63 -19.98
CA ILE A 43 15.96 -15.69 -18.51
C ILE A 43 16.02 -14.27 -17.92
N VAL A 44 16.90 -13.41 -18.45
CA VAL A 44 17.02 -12.02 -17.99
C VAL A 44 15.72 -11.26 -18.23
N LEU A 45 15.13 -11.34 -19.43
CA LEU A 45 13.87 -10.67 -19.74
C LEU A 45 12.71 -11.21 -18.89
N SER A 46 12.66 -12.51 -18.64
CA SER A 46 11.69 -13.13 -17.75
C SER A 46 11.83 -12.60 -16.32
N ALA A 47 13.06 -12.50 -15.79
CA ALA A 47 13.32 -12.01 -14.44
C ALA A 47 12.98 -10.52 -14.30
N LEU A 48 13.38 -9.69 -15.26
CA LEU A 48 13.04 -8.26 -15.28
C LEU A 48 11.53 -8.05 -15.36
N SER A 49 10.82 -8.84 -16.18
CA SER A 49 9.36 -8.74 -16.29
C SER A 49 8.63 -9.25 -15.05
N ALA A 50 9.19 -10.24 -14.34
CA ALA A 50 8.62 -10.76 -13.10
C ALA A 50 8.90 -9.84 -11.89
N TRP A 51 9.86 -8.93 -11.99
CA TRP A 51 10.27 -8.08 -10.88
C TRP A 51 9.11 -7.27 -10.30
N GLN A 52 8.41 -6.51 -11.13
CA GLN A 52 7.30 -5.66 -10.69
C GLN A 52 6.17 -6.45 -9.99
N PRO A 53 5.58 -7.51 -10.58
CA PRO A 53 4.50 -8.24 -9.90
C PRO A 53 4.98 -8.90 -8.59
N ILE A 54 6.23 -9.37 -8.53
CA ILE A 54 6.79 -9.90 -7.28
C ILE A 54 6.91 -8.81 -6.21
N GLN A 55 7.36 -7.60 -6.58
CA GLN A 55 7.48 -6.49 -5.62
C GLN A 55 6.12 -6.11 -5.05
N TYR A 56 5.08 -5.96 -5.89
CA TYR A 56 3.72 -5.67 -5.43
C TYR A 56 3.17 -6.77 -4.53
N TRP A 57 3.28 -8.05 -4.92
CA TRP A 57 2.82 -9.16 -4.09
C TRP A 57 3.52 -9.21 -2.72
N ARG A 58 4.83 -8.97 -2.67
CA ARG A 58 5.56 -8.90 -1.40
C ARG A 58 5.10 -7.72 -0.54
N PHE A 59 4.80 -6.59 -1.18
CA PHE A 59 4.34 -5.39 -0.49
C PHE A 59 2.91 -5.56 0.04
N GLU A 60 1.98 -6.09 -0.74
CA GLU A 60 0.62 -6.45 -0.30
C GLU A 60 0.65 -7.35 0.95
N ARG A 61 1.51 -8.39 0.96
CA ARG A 61 1.67 -9.25 2.14
C ARG A 61 2.24 -8.54 3.36
N LEU A 62 3.18 -7.61 3.14
CA LEU A 62 3.70 -6.76 4.21
C LEU A 62 2.57 -5.88 4.77
N LEU A 63 1.85 -5.17 3.90
CA LEU A 63 0.73 -4.31 4.28
C LEU A 63 -0.36 -5.09 5.02
N SER A 64 -0.77 -6.25 4.51
CA SER A 64 -1.76 -7.13 5.16
C SER A 64 -1.35 -7.50 6.59
N SER A 65 -0.07 -7.87 6.77
CA SER A 65 0.47 -8.17 8.10
C SER A 65 0.47 -6.96 9.03
N LYS A 66 0.79 -5.76 8.53
CA LYS A 66 0.82 -4.54 9.33
C LYS A 66 -0.57 -3.96 9.60
N ALA A 67 -1.48 -4.06 8.64
CA ALA A 67 -2.89 -3.70 8.80
C ALA A 67 -3.54 -4.57 9.88
N THR A 68 -3.25 -5.88 9.88
CA THR A 68 -3.70 -6.78 10.95
C THR A 68 -3.19 -6.34 12.33
N GLN A 69 -1.96 -5.81 12.42
CA GLN A 69 -1.42 -5.27 13.67
C GLN A 69 -2.10 -3.95 14.07
N LEU A 70 -2.40 -3.07 13.11
CA LEU A 70 -3.12 -1.81 13.35
C LEU A 70 -4.60 -2.02 13.69
N ALA A 71 -5.19 -3.10 13.19
CA ALA A 71 -6.58 -3.50 13.42
C ALA A 71 -6.74 -4.39 14.68
N ASP A 72 -5.83 -4.27 15.64
CA ASP A 72 -5.82 -4.99 16.92
C ASP A 72 -6.00 -6.52 16.77
N GLY A 73 -5.38 -7.09 15.74
CA GLY A 73 -5.36 -8.53 15.46
C GLY A 73 -6.50 -9.04 14.58
N ARG A 74 -7.45 -8.18 14.15
CA ARG A 74 -8.42 -8.56 13.12
C ARG A 74 -7.70 -8.75 11.79
N VAL A 75 -7.94 -9.90 11.15
CA VAL A 75 -7.25 -10.28 9.91
C VAL A 75 -7.56 -9.26 8.83
N ALA A 76 -6.52 -8.63 8.29
CA ALA A 76 -6.60 -7.73 7.17
C ALA A 76 -5.88 -8.32 5.95
N ASP A 77 -6.48 -8.16 4.77
CA ASP A 77 -5.91 -8.55 3.49
C ASP A 77 -5.90 -7.35 2.55
N VAL A 78 -4.72 -6.89 2.16
CA VAL A 78 -4.52 -5.67 1.38
C VAL A 78 -4.25 -6.03 -0.07
N HIS A 79 -5.04 -5.46 -0.97
CA HIS A 79 -4.89 -5.61 -2.41
C HIS A 79 -4.59 -4.28 -3.11
N CYS A 80 -3.62 -4.29 -4.00
CA CYS A 80 -3.23 -3.15 -4.84
C CYS A 80 -3.86 -3.31 -6.23
N ASN A 81 -4.91 -2.54 -6.51
CA ASN A 81 -5.59 -2.62 -7.80
C ASN A 81 -4.67 -2.20 -8.95
N SER A 82 -4.72 -2.95 -10.04
CA SER A 82 -4.23 -2.49 -11.34
C SER A 82 -5.21 -1.50 -11.97
N VAL A 83 -4.81 -0.90 -13.10
CA VAL A 83 -5.69 0.00 -13.88
C VAL A 83 -7.00 -0.70 -14.22
N PHE A 84 -6.95 -1.97 -14.65
CA PHE A 84 -8.14 -2.72 -15.03
C PHE A 84 -9.01 -3.06 -13.82
N ASP A 85 -8.39 -3.41 -12.68
CA ASP A 85 -9.14 -3.71 -11.45
C ASP A 85 -9.86 -2.46 -10.95
N THR A 86 -9.18 -1.30 -10.95
CA THR A 86 -9.78 0.01 -10.57
C THR A 86 -10.97 0.37 -11.46
N MET A 87 -10.87 0.15 -12.78
CA MET A 87 -11.98 0.43 -13.71
C MET A 87 -13.19 -0.48 -13.52
N MET A 88 -13.01 -1.67 -12.93
CA MET A 88 -14.08 -2.62 -12.67
C MET A 88 -14.56 -2.61 -11.21
N ASP A 89 -13.92 -1.80 -10.36
CA ASP A 89 -14.26 -1.65 -8.95
C ASP A 89 -15.53 -0.78 -8.80
N SER A 90 -16.41 -1.16 -7.87
CA SER A 90 -17.60 -0.37 -7.55
C SER A 90 -17.26 0.99 -6.94
N GLU A 91 -16.09 1.10 -6.29
CA GLU A 91 -15.59 2.28 -5.60
C GLU A 91 -14.44 2.96 -6.39
N GLN A 92 -14.49 2.92 -7.72
CA GLN A 92 -13.44 3.43 -8.62
C GLN A 92 -13.06 4.92 -8.42
N PHE A 93 -13.91 5.71 -7.76
CA PHE A 93 -13.66 7.13 -7.49
C PHE A 93 -13.06 7.40 -6.10
N ALA A 94 -12.99 6.38 -5.24
CA ALA A 94 -12.31 6.46 -3.95
C ALA A 94 -10.79 6.29 -4.12
N ALA A 95 -10.01 6.69 -3.13
CA ALA A 95 -8.56 6.40 -3.10
C ALA A 95 -8.29 4.96 -2.66
N GLY A 96 -9.11 4.45 -1.75
CA GLY A 96 -9.14 3.09 -1.27
C GLY A 96 -10.48 2.82 -0.58
N HIS A 97 -10.69 1.58 -0.17
CA HIS A 97 -11.83 1.18 0.64
C HIS A 97 -11.51 -0.08 1.44
N ALA A 98 -12.27 -0.31 2.51
CA ALA A 98 -12.18 -1.51 3.33
C ALA A 98 -13.54 -2.14 3.54
N ASN A 99 -13.59 -3.46 3.40
CA ASN A 99 -14.72 -4.26 3.85
C ASN A 99 -14.47 -4.71 5.29
N ILE A 100 -15.24 -4.14 6.21
CA ILE A 100 -15.13 -4.37 7.66
C ILE A 100 -15.44 -5.83 8.04
N ASP A 101 -16.33 -6.48 7.30
CA ASP A 101 -16.79 -7.83 7.62
C ASP A 101 -15.79 -8.89 7.12
N THR A 102 -15.13 -8.66 5.99
CA THR A 102 -14.12 -9.59 5.45
C THR A 102 -12.67 -9.23 5.80
N GLY A 103 -12.41 -7.99 6.22
CA GLY A 103 -11.07 -7.45 6.45
C GLY A 103 -10.30 -7.11 5.17
N HIS A 104 -10.98 -7.08 4.02
CA HIS A 104 -10.33 -6.81 2.73
C HIS A 104 -10.17 -5.30 2.53
N ILE A 105 -8.94 -4.86 2.28
CA ILE A 105 -8.56 -3.48 2.03
C ILE A 105 -8.11 -3.36 0.58
N VAL A 106 -8.67 -2.41 -0.15
CA VAL A 106 -8.33 -2.16 -1.55
C VAL A 106 -7.69 -0.79 -1.68
N PHE A 107 -6.54 -0.76 -2.34
CA PHE A 107 -5.88 0.46 -2.77
C PHE A 107 -6.15 0.65 -4.26
N GLN A 108 -6.79 1.76 -4.64
CA GLN A 108 -6.97 2.05 -6.05
C GLN A 108 -5.63 2.34 -6.76
N HIS A 109 -5.65 2.24 -8.08
CA HIS A 109 -4.43 2.31 -8.88
C HIS A 109 -3.58 3.54 -8.57
N GLY A 110 -2.30 3.31 -8.33
CA GLY A 110 -1.30 4.35 -8.06
C GLY A 110 -0.99 4.51 -6.56
N TRP A 111 -1.96 4.35 -5.67
CA TRP A 111 -1.74 4.60 -4.23
C TRP A 111 -0.77 3.63 -3.58
N CYS A 112 -0.80 2.34 -3.95
CA CYS A 112 0.23 1.40 -3.50
C CYS A 112 1.63 1.80 -3.98
N ALA A 113 1.76 2.30 -5.21
CA ALA A 113 3.04 2.76 -5.74
C ALA A 113 3.54 3.98 -4.95
N SER A 114 2.65 4.93 -4.67
CA SER A 114 2.95 6.09 -3.82
C SER A 114 3.38 5.69 -2.42
N LEU A 115 2.74 4.69 -1.82
CA LEU A 115 3.13 4.16 -0.51
C LEU A 115 4.47 3.42 -0.55
N MET A 116 4.74 2.64 -1.61
CA MET A 116 6.05 2.01 -1.81
C MET A 116 7.16 3.06 -1.94
N ASP A 117 6.93 4.12 -2.72
CA ASP A 117 7.87 5.22 -2.90
C ASP A 117 8.11 6.00 -1.59
N TYR A 118 7.03 6.23 -0.82
CA TYR A 118 7.10 6.81 0.52
C TYR A 118 8.01 5.98 1.44
N VAL A 119 7.75 4.67 1.54
CA VAL A 119 8.54 3.76 2.39
C VAL A 119 10.00 3.67 1.93
N ALA A 120 10.26 3.72 0.62
CA ALA A 120 11.61 3.64 0.08
C ALA A 120 12.44 4.91 0.33
N ALA A 121 11.82 6.09 0.37
CA ALA A 121 12.50 7.37 0.53
C ALA A 121 11.70 8.39 1.37
N PRO A 122 11.42 8.10 2.65
CA PRO A 122 10.46 8.88 3.44
C PRO A 122 10.91 10.33 3.66
N GLN A 123 12.22 10.61 3.73
CA GLN A 123 12.72 11.97 3.92
C GLN A 123 12.51 12.88 2.69
N ARG A 124 12.28 12.29 1.51
CA ARG A 124 12.06 13.00 0.24
C ARG A 124 10.60 12.93 -0.20
N ALA A 125 9.73 12.39 0.63
CA ALA A 125 8.32 12.24 0.31
C ALA A 125 7.63 13.59 0.22
N ARG A 126 6.80 13.75 -0.82
CA ARG A 126 5.87 14.86 -0.93
C ARG A 126 4.65 14.62 -0.04
N PRO A 127 3.86 15.66 0.32
CA PRO A 127 2.66 15.51 1.13
C PRO A 127 1.69 14.44 0.59
N GLU A 128 1.54 14.33 -0.73
CA GLU A 128 0.64 13.35 -1.36
C GLU A 128 1.12 11.91 -1.16
N ALA A 129 2.42 11.69 -1.01
CA ALA A 129 2.97 10.35 -0.72
C ALA A 129 2.69 9.95 0.74
N PHE A 130 2.66 10.91 1.66
CA PHE A 130 2.22 10.66 3.04
C PHE A 130 0.72 10.34 3.10
N PHE A 131 -0.11 10.96 2.25
CA PHE A 131 -1.53 10.60 2.16
C PHE A 131 -1.74 9.10 1.87
N ALA A 132 -0.86 8.46 1.07
CA ALA A 132 -0.95 7.01 0.84
C ALA A 132 -0.71 6.18 2.12
N LEU A 133 0.14 6.66 3.03
CA LEU A 133 0.30 6.07 4.35
C LEU A 133 -0.95 6.31 5.20
N HIS A 134 -1.46 7.54 5.20
CA HIS A 134 -2.66 7.87 5.97
C HIS A 134 -3.87 7.03 5.52
N LEU A 135 -4.06 6.87 4.21
CA LEU A 135 -5.06 5.95 3.63
C LEU A 135 -4.89 4.53 4.17
N PHE A 136 -3.65 4.00 4.23
CA PHE A 136 -3.39 2.68 4.81
C PHE A 136 -3.81 2.59 6.27
N THR A 137 -3.51 3.63 7.06
CA THR A 137 -3.94 3.68 8.46
C THR A 137 -5.46 3.74 8.56
N HIS A 138 -6.12 4.61 7.77
CA HIS A 138 -7.57 4.81 7.69
C HIS A 138 -8.30 3.49 7.40
N GLU A 139 -7.94 2.83 6.30
CA GLU A 139 -8.59 1.56 5.93
C GLU A 139 -8.34 0.46 6.98
N SER A 140 -7.21 0.50 7.68
CA SER A 140 -6.95 -0.42 8.80
C SER A 140 -7.88 -0.16 9.99
N MET A 141 -8.31 1.08 10.22
CA MET A 141 -9.26 1.41 11.29
C MET A 141 -10.67 0.90 10.97
N HIS A 142 -11.06 0.94 9.70
CA HIS A 142 -12.29 0.27 9.26
C HIS A 142 -12.23 -1.23 9.55
N VAL A 143 -11.14 -1.92 9.20
CA VAL A 143 -10.97 -3.35 9.51
C VAL A 143 -11.00 -3.63 11.03
N ARG A 144 -10.52 -2.69 11.86
CA ARG A 144 -10.66 -2.79 13.32
C ARG A 144 -12.12 -2.86 13.76
N GLY A 145 -13.03 -2.24 13.01
CA GLY A 145 -14.47 -2.27 13.23
C GLY A 145 -15.14 -0.91 13.27
N GLU A 146 -14.40 0.18 13.05
CA GLU A 146 -14.98 1.53 13.03
C GLU A 146 -15.74 1.78 11.72
N ARG A 147 -16.97 2.24 11.83
CA ARG A 147 -17.89 2.47 10.70
C ARG A 147 -18.13 3.95 10.44
N ASN A 148 -17.81 4.81 11.39
CA ASN A 148 -17.99 6.24 11.28
C ASN A 148 -16.73 6.87 10.66
N GLU A 149 -16.85 7.44 9.46
CA GLU A 149 -15.75 8.06 8.72
C GLU A 149 -14.93 9.08 9.52
N ALA A 150 -15.59 9.99 10.25
CA ALA A 150 -14.89 10.99 11.05
C ALA A 150 -14.13 10.37 12.25
N GLN A 151 -14.70 9.35 12.87
CA GLN A 151 -14.03 8.59 13.92
C GLN A 151 -12.88 7.76 13.34
N THR A 152 -13.06 7.09 12.21
CA THR A 152 -12.01 6.35 11.48
C THR A 152 -10.85 7.27 11.14
N GLU A 153 -11.12 8.44 10.54
CA GLU A 153 -10.10 9.44 10.21
C GLU A 153 -9.34 9.87 11.47
N CYS A 154 -10.05 10.14 12.56
CA CYS A 154 -9.42 10.54 13.82
C CYS A 154 -8.52 9.44 14.41
N GLN A 155 -8.99 8.20 14.36
CA GLN A 155 -8.25 7.03 14.81
C GLN A 155 -6.99 6.79 13.97
N ALA A 156 -7.08 7.07 12.67
CA ALA A 156 -5.98 6.98 11.72
C ALA A 156 -4.93 8.06 11.98
N ILE A 157 -5.35 9.32 12.11
CA ILE A 157 -4.46 10.44 12.47
C ILE A 157 -3.65 10.11 13.70
N GLN A 158 -4.29 9.59 14.75
CA GLN A 158 -3.60 9.23 16.00
C GLN A 158 -2.60 8.08 15.84
N ARG A 159 -2.70 7.28 14.79
CA ARG A 159 -1.86 6.10 14.56
C ARG A 159 -0.88 6.22 13.40
N ASP A 160 -0.86 7.33 12.68
CA ASP A 160 0.02 7.51 11.53
C ASP A 160 1.51 7.37 11.89
N VAL A 161 1.91 7.86 13.08
CA VAL A 161 3.28 7.64 13.58
C VAL A 161 3.59 6.15 13.71
N ARG A 162 2.69 5.40 14.35
CA ARG A 162 2.81 3.94 14.53
C ARG A 162 2.83 3.22 13.18
N ALA A 163 1.92 3.58 12.27
CA ALA A 163 1.83 2.99 10.94
C ALA A 163 3.12 3.20 10.13
N ALA A 164 3.64 4.43 10.11
CA ALA A 164 4.92 4.75 9.47
C ALA A 164 6.07 3.91 10.04
N MET A 165 6.18 3.84 11.36
CA MET A 165 7.22 3.07 12.04
C MET A 165 7.12 1.57 11.76
N LEU A 166 5.89 1.01 11.69
CA LEU A 166 5.65 -0.38 11.33
C LEU A 166 6.11 -0.72 9.90
N LEU A 167 6.12 0.26 9.01
CA LEU A 167 6.63 0.13 7.64
C LEU A 167 8.12 0.48 7.52
N GLY A 168 8.80 0.79 8.63
CA GLY A 168 10.25 1.03 8.67
C GLY A 168 10.68 2.48 8.54
N VAL A 169 9.75 3.45 8.63
CA VAL A 169 10.08 4.87 8.63
C VAL A 169 10.73 5.25 9.96
N PRO A 170 11.85 6.01 9.97
CA PRO A 170 12.46 6.50 11.19
C PRO A 170 11.50 7.37 12.01
N GLU A 171 11.46 7.17 13.33
CA GLU A 171 10.50 7.83 14.23
C GLU A 171 10.48 9.36 14.10
N ALA A 172 11.64 10.02 14.04
CA ALA A 172 11.71 11.47 13.89
C ALA A 172 11.04 11.98 12.60
N VAL A 173 11.14 11.20 11.50
CA VAL A 173 10.50 11.52 10.22
C VAL A 173 9.00 11.26 10.31
N ALA A 174 8.61 10.11 10.87
CA ALA A 174 7.22 9.73 11.08
C ALA A 174 6.45 10.76 11.91
N ARG A 175 6.99 11.17 13.08
CA ARG A 175 6.38 12.16 13.96
C ARG A 175 6.20 13.51 13.29
N LYS A 176 7.24 13.98 12.60
CA LYS A 176 7.16 15.25 11.88
C LYS A 176 6.07 15.20 10.81
N GLN A 177 6.11 14.20 9.93
CA GLN A 177 5.18 14.13 8.80
C GLN A 177 3.73 13.90 9.24
N ALA A 178 3.50 13.09 10.27
CA ALA A 178 2.17 12.90 10.82
C ALA A 178 1.62 14.20 11.43
N LEU A 179 2.44 14.96 12.15
CA LEU A 179 2.03 16.25 12.70
C LEU A 179 1.75 17.27 11.59
N ASP A 180 2.63 17.36 10.58
CA ASP A 180 2.45 18.23 9.41
C ASP A 180 1.13 17.87 8.68
N PHE A 181 0.84 16.57 8.49
CA PHE A 181 -0.41 16.13 7.88
C PHE A 181 -1.64 16.53 8.69
N TYR A 182 -1.61 16.36 10.01
CA TYR A 182 -2.71 16.78 10.89
C TYR A 182 -2.96 18.29 10.80
N LEU A 183 -1.90 19.11 10.89
CA LEU A 183 -2.01 20.57 10.89
C LEU A 183 -2.39 21.15 9.53
N ASP A 184 -1.83 20.62 8.44
CA ASP A 184 -1.99 21.21 7.11
C ASP A 184 -3.13 20.56 6.31
N SER A 185 -3.30 19.23 6.43
CA SER A 185 -4.26 18.47 5.62
C SER A 185 -5.57 18.20 6.34
N TYR A 186 -5.53 17.72 7.59
CA TYR A 186 -6.77 17.42 8.33
C TYR A 186 -7.47 18.70 8.80
N MET A 187 -6.74 19.61 9.47
CA MET A 187 -7.33 20.82 10.02
C MET A 187 -7.87 21.78 8.95
N SER A 188 -7.27 21.81 7.76
CA SER A 188 -7.79 22.62 6.65
C SER A 188 -9.14 22.13 6.15
N ARG A 189 -9.55 20.88 6.43
CA ARG A 189 -10.89 20.36 6.07
C ARG A 189 -12.03 21.09 6.77
N ARG A 190 -11.77 21.75 7.89
CA ARG A 190 -12.75 22.60 8.59
C ARG A 190 -13.38 23.65 7.66
N GLU A 191 -12.60 24.14 6.70
CA GLU A 191 -12.98 25.21 5.76
C GLU A 191 -13.41 24.64 4.40
N GLN A 192 -13.32 23.32 4.22
CA GLN A 192 -13.66 22.65 2.96
C GLN A 192 -15.14 22.26 2.94
N GLY A 193 -15.73 22.20 1.74
CA GLY A 193 -17.16 21.98 1.54
C GLY A 193 -17.69 20.63 2.04
N TRP A 194 -18.97 20.39 1.79
CA TRP A 194 -19.75 19.26 2.35
C TRP A 194 -19.12 17.86 2.18
N MET A 195 -18.33 17.60 1.13
CA MET A 195 -17.67 16.31 0.93
C MET A 195 -16.58 16.02 1.97
N SER A 196 -15.90 17.05 2.48
CA SER A 196 -14.88 16.89 3.53
C SER A 196 -15.48 16.76 4.92
N ALA A 197 -16.74 17.18 5.10
CA ALA A 197 -17.42 17.18 6.40
C ALA A 197 -17.65 15.78 6.96
N GLN A 198 -17.76 14.75 6.11
CA GLN A 198 -17.94 13.36 6.58
C GLN A 198 -16.67 12.79 7.24
N TYR A 199 -15.50 13.31 6.86
CA TYR A 199 -14.20 12.87 7.38
C TYR A 199 -13.65 13.81 8.47
N PHE A 200 -14.34 14.90 8.79
CA PHE A 200 -13.84 15.92 9.71
C PHE A 200 -14.73 16.04 10.95
N SER A 201 -14.08 16.08 12.11
CA SER A 201 -14.70 16.39 13.39
C SER A 201 -13.79 17.31 14.20
N ASP A 202 -14.37 18.36 14.77
CA ASP A 202 -13.67 19.27 15.68
C ASP A 202 -13.36 18.62 17.04
N GLN A 203 -13.94 17.46 17.31
CA GLN A 203 -13.65 16.61 18.47
C GLN A 203 -12.39 15.77 18.29
N CYS A 204 -11.85 15.68 17.06
CA CYS A 204 -10.57 15.05 16.81
C CYS A 204 -9.42 16.03 17.07
N ALA A 205 -9.05 16.18 18.34
CA ALA A 205 -7.96 17.02 18.77
C ALA A 205 -7.45 16.57 20.15
N PRO A 206 -6.22 16.96 20.55
CA PRO A 206 -5.68 16.69 21.88
C PRO A 206 -6.67 17.08 22.99
N GLY A 207 -6.94 16.14 23.91
CA GLY A 207 -7.79 16.31 25.08
C GLY A 207 -9.30 16.38 24.80
N LYS A 208 -9.73 16.17 23.56
CA LYS A 208 -11.16 16.21 23.19
C LYS A 208 -11.80 14.82 23.15
N ALA A 209 -13.10 14.78 22.85
CA ALA A 209 -13.91 13.57 22.97
C ALA A 209 -13.47 12.39 22.06
N MET A 210 -12.79 12.65 20.94
CA MET A 210 -12.29 11.59 20.04
C MET A 210 -10.80 11.28 20.24
N ASP A 211 -10.15 11.91 21.22
CA ASP A 211 -8.79 11.60 21.59
C ASP A 211 -8.73 10.28 22.38
N GLU A 212 -8.02 9.30 21.86
CA GLU A 212 -7.84 7.99 22.49
C GLU A 212 -6.67 7.99 23.47
N VAL A 213 -5.95 9.11 23.62
CA VAL A 213 -4.87 9.31 24.59
C VAL A 213 -3.76 8.26 24.41
N LEU A 214 -3.43 7.96 23.14
CA LEU A 214 -2.38 7.00 22.82
C LEU A 214 -1.00 7.56 23.15
N SER A 215 -0.16 6.77 23.80
CA SER A 215 1.21 7.16 24.18
C SER A 215 2.12 7.48 22.98
N ASP A 216 1.77 6.98 21.81
CA ASP A 216 2.45 7.20 20.53
C ASP A 216 1.61 7.99 19.53
N SER A 217 0.62 8.75 20.02
CA SER A 217 -0.22 9.60 19.17
C SER A 217 0.60 10.62 18.37
N THR A 218 0.12 10.94 17.19
CA THR A 218 0.66 11.99 16.30
C THR A 218 0.80 13.34 16.99
N TRP A 219 -0.14 13.69 17.86
CA TRP A 219 -0.12 14.97 18.56
C TRP A 219 0.58 14.93 19.93
N LEU A 220 1.36 13.89 20.23
CA LEU A 220 2.19 13.84 21.44
C LEU A 220 3.04 15.11 21.65
N PRO A 221 3.67 15.70 20.61
CA PRO A 221 4.39 16.97 20.76
C PRO A 221 3.51 18.16 21.18
N LEU A 222 2.22 18.12 20.89
CA LEU A 222 1.28 19.18 21.24
C LEU A 222 0.88 19.13 22.72
N TYR A 223 0.78 17.95 23.35
CA TYR A 223 0.55 17.88 24.80
C TYR A 223 1.68 18.52 25.59
N GLN A 224 2.93 18.31 25.15
CA GLN A 224 4.12 18.86 25.79
C GLN A 224 4.23 20.39 25.73
N GLN A 225 3.39 21.06 24.94
CA GLN A 225 3.34 22.52 24.82
C GLN A 225 2.25 23.15 25.71
N VAL A 226 1.38 22.35 26.33
CA VAL A 226 0.23 22.81 27.14
C VAL A 226 0.52 22.72 28.64
N ASP A 227 1.65 22.11 29.03
CA ASP A 227 2.22 22.12 30.38
C ASP A 227 3.26 23.24 30.56
#